data_AF-A0A1T4S5K0-F1
#
_entry.id   AF-A0A1T4S5K0-F1
#
_cell.length_a   1.000
_cell.length_b   1.000
_cell.length_c   1.000
_cell.angle_alpha   90.00
_cell.angle_beta   90.00
_cell.angle_gamma   90.00
#
_symmetry.space_group_name_H-M   'P 1'
#
loop_
_entity.id
_entity.type
_entity.pdbx_description
1 polymer ?
#
loop_
_entity_poly.entity_id
_entity_poly.type
_entity_poly.pdbx_seq_one_letter_code
_entity_poly.pdbx_strand_id
1 'polypeptide(L)'
;MIVVSDTTPLLTLFKIGRIDVLNKLYNSVHIPFAVFEELTRNTEYPEEAEYFRNCPFLEVHSDLSADRVSLLQRATGLDLGESEAIILADEKQPSLLLIDESKGRVVAESMKLTITGSIGILFAAYQKKLLTADEIDQSVTMLRGMNRFIGEKLFNLLLSLVHDKI
;
A
#
# COMPACT_ATOMS: atom_id res chain seq x y z
N MET A 1 15.03 -4.77 -2.51
CA MET A 1 14.33 -4.58 -1.22
C MET A 1 12.99 -5.25 -1.39
N ILE A 2 12.57 -6.09 -0.44
CA ILE A 2 11.25 -6.73 -0.52
C ILE A 2 10.19 -5.70 -0.11
N VAL A 3 9.14 -5.57 -0.92
CA VAL A 3 7.98 -4.72 -0.60
C VAL A 3 6.76 -5.60 -0.50
N VAL A 4 6.08 -5.52 0.65
CA VAL A 4 4.81 -6.20 0.89
C VAL A 4 3.70 -5.16 0.91
N SER A 5 2.55 -5.45 0.33
CA SER A 5 1.42 -4.51 0.37
C SER A 5 0.14 -5.14 0.88
N ASP A 6 -0.58 -4.33 1.65
CA ASP A 6 -2.01 -4.49 1.88
C ASP A 6 -2.83 -3.95 0.68
N THR A 7 -4.15 -4.16 0.69
CA THR A 7 -5.10 -3.78 -0.36
C THR A 7 -5.15 -2.27 -0.56
N THR A 8 -5.30 -1.50 0.52
CA THR A 8 -5.63 -0.07 0.41
C THR A 8 -4.59 0.73 -0.36
N PRO A 9 -3.27 0.60 -0.14
CA PRO A 9 -2.27 1.31 -0.93
C PRO A 9 -2.31 1.00 -2.42
N LEU A 10 -2.54 -0.26 -2.80
CA LEU A 10 -2.65 -0.68 -4.20
C LEU A 10 -3.87 -0.04 -4.86
N LEU A 11 -5.04 -0.15 -4.22
CA LEU A 11 -6.26 0.48 -4.72
C LEU A 11 -6.13 2.00 -4.78
N THR A 12 -5.51 2.63 -3.79
CA THR A 12 -5.32 4.08 -3.76
C THR A 12 -4.51 4.52 -4.96
N LEU A 13 -3.34 3.92 -5.16
CA LEU A 13 -2.44 4.27 -6.27
C LEU A 13 -3.05 3.93 -7.63
N PHE A 14 -3.79 2.83 -7.73
CA PHE A 14 -4.52 2.48 -8.95
C PHE A 14 -5.56 3.53 -9.31
N LYS A 15 -6.42 3.93 -8.36
CA LYS A 15 -7.51 4.88 -8.62
C LYS A 15 -7.05 6.29 -8.99
N ILE A 16 -5.84 6.68 -8.59
CA ILE A 16 -5.24 7.96 -9.00
C ILE A 16 -4.30 7.83 -10.22
N GLY A 17 -4.24 6.65 -10.84
CA GLY A 17 -3.41 6.42 -12.03
C GLY A 17 -1.89 6.43 -11.76
N ARG A 18 -1.46 6.11 -10.53
CA ARG A 18 -0.06 6.12 -10.09
C ARG A 18 0.46 4.76 -9.63
N ILE A 19 -0.25 3.67 -9.92
CA ILE A 19 0.15 2.32 -9.55
C ILE A 19 1.49 1.88 -10.18
N ASP A 20 1.83 2.43 -11.35
CA ASP A 20 3.07 2.17 -12.09
C ASP A 20 4.32 2.58 -11.32
N VAL A 21 4.21 3.52 -10.38
CA VAL A 21 5.35 3.96 -9.56
C VAL A 21 5.88 2.85 -8.67
N LEU A 22 5.04 1.90 -8.24
CA LEU A 22 5.49 0.76 -7.45
C LEU A 22 6.44 -0.13 -8.25
N ASN A 23 6.08 -0.43 -9.50
CA ASN A 23 6.94 -1.19 -10.40
C ASN A 23 8.26 -0.45 -10.65
N LYS A 24 8.20 0.85 -10.93
CA LYS A 24 9.41 1.68 -11.17
C LYS A 24 10.32 1.77 -9.93
N LEU A 25 9.75 1.77 -8.72
CA LEU A 25 10.51 1.87 -7.48
C LEU A 25 11.09 0.53 -7.02
N TYR A 26 10.36 -0.56 -7.20
CA TYR A 26 10.63 -1.82 -6.51
C TYR A 26 10.71 -3.06 -7.42
N ASN A 27 10.32 -2.95 -8.70
CA ASN A 27 10.22 -4.02 -9.71
C ASN A 27 9.18 -5.12 -9.41
N SER A 28 8.98 -5.48 -8.15
CA SER A 28 7.90 -6.34 -7.70
C SER A 28 7.34 -5.91 -6.35
N VAL A 29 6.09 -6.29 -6.10
CA VAL A 29 5.38 -6.10 -4.84
C VAL A 29 4.72 -7.42 -4.46
N HIS A 30 5.05 -7.90 -3.28
CA HIS A 30 4.52 -9.12 -2.71
C HIS A 30 3.19 -8.81 -2.04
N ILE A 31 2.17 -9.62 -2.30
CA ILE A 31 0.87 -9.49 -1.64
C ILE A 31 0.43 -10.85 -1.12
N PRO A 32 -0.25 -10.89 0.03
CA PRO A 32 -0.86 -12.12 0.48
C PRO A 32 -2.11 -12.45 -0.35
N PHE A 33 -2.54 -13.71 -0.31
CA PHE A 33 -3.70 -14.18 -1.07
C PHE A 33 -5.00 -13.45 -0.67
N ALA A 34 -5.22 -13.12 0.60
CA ALA A 34 -6.43 -12.39 1.00
C ALA A 34 -6.51 -11.00 0.34
N VAL A 35 -5.38 -10.30 0.21
CA VAL A 35 -5.30 -9.00 -0.49
C VAL A 35 -5.60 -9.19 -1.99
N PHE A 36 -5.01 -10.20 -2.62
CA PHE A 36 -5.30 -10.50 -4.04
C PHE A 36 -6.78 -10.81 -4.27
N GLU A 37 -7.38 -11.62 -3.40
CA GLU A 37 -8.81 -11.94 -3.45
C GLU A 37 -9.68 -10.68 -3.30
N GLU A 38 -9.35 -9.79 -2.36
CA GLU A 38 -10.08 -8.53 -2.19
C GLU A 38 -10.03 -7.65 -3.45
N LEU A 39 -8.85 -7.51 -4.05
CA LEU A 39 -8.62 -6.73 -5.27
C LEU A 39 -9.36 -7.29 -6.50
N THR A 40 -9.62 -8.60 -6.53
CA THR A 40 -10.10 -9.29 -7.74
C THR A 40 -11.55 -9.79 -7.66
N ARG A 41 -12.13 -9.83 -6.45
CA ARG A 41 -13.50 -10.32 -6.21
C ARG A 41 -14.59 -9.31 -6.52
N ASN A 42 -14.28 -8.01 -6.52
CA ASN A 42 -15.30 -6.98 -6.70
C ASN A 42 -15.87 -6.97 -8.13
N THR A 43 -17.12 -7.40 -8.29
CA THR A 43 -17.82 -7.46 -9.57
C THR A 43 -18.33 -6.11 -10.07
N GLU A 44 -18.39 -5.09 -9.20
CA GLU A 44 -18.81 -3.74 -9.59
C GLU A 44 -17.75 -3.01 -10.43
N TYR A 45 -16.48 -3.45 -10.34
CA TYR A 45 -15.33 -2.85 -11.05
C TYR A 45 -14.55 -3.92 -11.82
N PRO A 46 -15.11 -4.47 -12.92
CA PRO A 46 -14.48 -5.58 -13.64
C PRO A 46 -13.12 -5.22 -14.24
N GLU A 47 -12.92 -3.97 -14.67
CA GLU A 47 -11.64 -3.49 -15.21
C GLU A 47 -10.55 -3.40 -14.14
N GLU A 48 -10.89 -2.98 -12.91
CA GLU A 48 -9.98 -2.95 -11.76
C GLU A 48 -9.53 -4.37 -11.40
N ALA A 49 -10.49 -5.28 -11.28
CA ALA A 49 -10.23 -6.68 -10.98
C ALA A 49 -9.36 -7.34 -12.08
N GLU A 50 -9.63 -7.03 -13.35
CA GLU A 50 -8.86 -7.56 -14.48
C GLU A 50 -7.43 -7.00 -14.52
N TYR A 51 -7.26 -5.73 -14.17
CA TYR A 51 -5.93 -5.14 -14.01
C TYR A 51 -5.12 -5.90 -12.97
N PHE A 52 -5.66 -6.11 -11.77
CA PHE A 52 -4.93 -6.79 -10.69
C PHE A 52 -4.66 -8.27 -10.99
N ARG A 53 -5.57 -8.97 -11.67
CA ARG A 53 -5.34 -10.35 -12.14
C ARG A 53 -4.14 -10.48 -13.08
N ASN A 54 -3.92 -9.48 -13.94
CA ASN A 54 -2.87 -9.51 -14.97
C ASN A 54 -1.66 -8.64 -14.63
N CYS A 55 -1.59 -8.11 -13.39
CA CYS A 55 -0.56 -7.16 -13.01
C CYS A 55 0.81 -7.87 -12.89
N PRO A 56 1.78 -7.58 -13.77
CA PRO A 56 2.98 -8.41 -13.94
C PRO A 56 4.00 -8.28 -12.81
N PHE A 57 3.87 -7.25 -11.97
CA PHE A 57 4.79 -6.98 -10.86
C PHE A 57 4.22 -7.41 -9.50
N LEU A 58 2.99 -7.94 -9.45
CA LEU A 58 2.42 -8.47 -8.22
C LEU A 58 2.77 -9.94 -8.06
N GLU A 59 3.40 -10.26 -6.93
CA GLU A 59 3.72 -11.62 -6.52
C GLU A 59 2.76 -12.05 -5.42
N VAL A 60 1.87 -13.02 -5.70
CA VAL A 60 0.86 -13.49 -4.75
C VAL A 60 1.40 -14.65 -3.91
N HIS A 61 1.28 -14.56 -2.59
CA HIS A 61 1.73 -15.58 -1.61
C HIS A 61 0.52 -16.16 -0.88
N SER A 62 0.35 -17.48 -0.93
CA SER A 62 -0.75 -18.20 -0.27
C SER A 62 -0.27 -19.15 0.83
N ASP A 63 1.03 -19.25 1.03
CA ASP A 63 1.72 -20.15 1.95
C ASP A 63 2.05 -19.48 3.30
N LEU A 64 1.08 -18.74 3.86
CA LEU A 64 1.23 -18.10 5.17
C LEU A 64 0.78 -18.99 6.32
N SER A 65 1.38 -18.80 7.49
CA SER A 65 1.00 -19.51 8.71
C SER A 65 -0.39 -19.09 9.21
N ALA A 66 -1.40 -19.93 8.96
CA ALA A 66 -2.77 -19.70 9.40
C ALA A 66 -2.89 -19.45 10.91
N ASP A 67 -2.10 -20.15 11.73
CA ASP A 67 -2.09 -19.96 13.19
C ASP A 67 -1.58 -18.57 13.59
N ARG A 68 -0.51 -18.09 12.94
CA ARG A 68 0.06 -16.76 13.20
C ARG A 68 -0.90 -15.66 12.78
N VAL A 69 -1.48 -15.77 11.58
CA VAL A 69 -2.49 -14.83 11.07
C VAL A 69 -3.70 -14.79 12.00
N SER A 70 -4.25 -15.95 12.36
CA SER A 70 -5.41 -16.06 13.22
C SER A 70 -5.16 -15.53 14.64
N LEU A 71 -3.95 -15.75 15.19
CA LEU A 71 -3.54 -15.16 16.47
C LEU A 71 -3.48 -13.64 16.37
N LEU A 72 -2.86 -13.09 15.33
CA LEU A 72 -2.76 -11.65 15.11
C LEU A 72 -4.14 -11.01 15.00
N GLN A 73 -5.04 -11.58 14.20
CA GLN A 73 -6.43 -11.13 14.06
C GLN A 73 -7.15 -11.11 15.40
N ARG A 74 -7.07 -12.18 16.21
CA ARG A 74 -7.75 -12.20 17.52
C ARG A 74 -7.16 -11.20 18.51
N ALA A 75 -5.84 -11.01 18.49
CA ALA A 75 -5.15 -10.13 19.43
C ALA A 75 -5.37 -8.65 19.12
N THR A 76 -5.52 -8.31 17.83
CA THR A 76 -5.55 -6.92 17.37
C THR A 76 -6.93 -6.51 16.86
N GLY A 77 -7.71 -7.45 16.33
CA GLY A 77 -8.96 -7.20 15.61
C GLY A 77 -8.74 -6.60 14.21
N LEU A 78 -7.58 -6.79 13.60
CA LEU A 78 -7.34 -6.48 12.19
C LEU A 78 -8.13 -7.44 11.30
N ASP A 79 -8.41 -7.03 10.07
CA ASP A 79 -9.00 -7.94 9.09
C ASP A 79 -7.96 -8.96 8.57
N LEU A 80 -8.41 -9.84 7.66
CA LEU A 80 -7.58 -10.90 7.12
C LEU A 80 -6.46 -10.37 6.21
N GLY A 81 -6.76 -9.40 5.34
CA GLY A 81 -5.79 -8.81 4.41
C GLY A 81 -4.68 -8.09 5.16
N GLU A 82 -5.06 -7.21 6.09
CA GLU A 82 -4.11 -6.48 6.95
C GLU A 82 -3.22 -7.46 7.73
N SER A 83 -3.82 -8.49 8.33
CA SER A 83 -3.09 -9.47 9.15
C SER A 83 -2.14 -10.31 8.32
N GLU A 84 -2.57 -10.81 7.17
CA GLU A 84 -1.71 -11.57 6.27
C GLU A 84 -0.56 -10.72 5.72
N ALA A 85 -0.81 -9.44 5.38
CA ALA A 85 0.23 -8.54 4.89
C ALA A 85 1.30 -8.27 5.95
N ILE A 86 0.90 -8.07 7.21
CA ILE A 86 1.82 -7.91 8.33
C ILE A 86 2.66 -9.18 8.56
N ILE A 87 2.03 -10.36 8.56
CA ILE A 87 2.74 -11.63 8.75
C ILE A 87 3.71 -11.90 7.58
N LEU A 88 3.28 -11.65 6.34
CA LEU A 88 4.14 -11.80 5.16
C LEU A 88 5.35 -10.86 5.22
N ALA A 89 5.13 -9.61 5.63
CA ALA A 89 6.23 -8.65 5.82
C ALA A 89 7.22 -9.11 6.90
N ASP A 90 6.73 -9.65 8.02
CA ASP A 90 7.56 -10.18 9.09
C ASP A 90 8.39 -11.41 8.66
N GLU A 91 7.81 -12.30 7.86
CA GLU A 91 8.50 -13.49 7.35
C GLU A 91 9.56 -13.17 6.28
N LYS A 92 9.39 -12.06 5.55
CA LYS A 92 10.29 -11.64 4.46
C LYS A 92 11.31 -10.57 4.86
N GLN A 93 11.63 -10.42 6.14
CA GLN A 93 12.58 -9.38 6.58
C GLN A 93 13.98 -9.56 5.95
N PRO A 94 14.66 -8.46 5.56
CA PRO A 94 14.21 -7.07 5.63
C PRO A 94 13.18 -6.72 4.53
N SER A 95 12.06 -6.13 4.94
CA SER A 95 10.93 -5.77 4.07
C SER A 95 10.39 -4.36 4.39
N LEU A 96 9.70 -3.77 3.41
CA LEU A 96 8.89 -2.56 3.56
C LEU A 96 7.42 -2.95 3.40
N LEU A 97 6.60 -2.68 4.42
CA LEU A 97 5.16 -2.91 4.37
C LEU A 97 4.41 -1.63 3.94
N LEU A 98 3.55 -1.75 2.95
CA LEU A 98 2.61 -0.73 2.51
C LEU A 98 1.27 -0.93 3.22
N ILE A 99 0.89 0.02 4.06
CA ILE A 99 -0.37 0.01 4.81
C ILE A 99 -0.81 1.44 5.17
N ASP A 100 -2.08 1.77 4.89
CA ASP A 100 -2.61 3.13 5.09
C ASP A 100 -3.40 3.25 6.41
N GLU A 101 -4.03 2.17 6.83
CA GLU A 101 -4.93 2.07 7.97
C GLU A 101 -4.20 2.30 9.29
N SER A 102 -4.70 3.24 10.10
CA SER A 102 -4.02 3.64 11.34
C SER A 102 -3.83 2.47 12.32
N LYS A 103 -4.81 1.56 12.40
CA LYS A 103 -4.75 0.40 13.29
C LYS A 103 -3.68 -0.58 12.85
N GLY A 104 -3.66 -0.96 11.56
CA GLY A 104 -2.63 -1.82 10.98
C GLY A 104 -1.23 -1.22 11.14
N ARG A 105 -1.08 0.09 10.93
CA ARG A 105 0.19 0.80 11.15
C ARG A 105 0.71 0.65 12.58
N VAL A 106 -0.13 0.88 13.60
CA VAL A 106 0.27 0.73 15.01
C VAL A 106 0.73 -0.70 15.30
N VAL A 107 0.02 -1.70 14.79
CA VAL A 107 0.39 -3.11 14.97
C VAL A 107 1.73 -3.42 14.31
N ALA A 108 1.90 -3.04 13.04
CA ALA A 108 3.13 -3.27 12.29
C ALA A 108 4.35 -2.58 12.94
N GLU A 109 4.18 -1.33 13.40
CA GLU A 109 5.22 -0.59 14.15
C GLU A 109 5.57 -1.28 15.48
N SER A 110 4.58 -1.80 16.20
CA SER A 110 4.81 -2.57 17.44
C SER A 110 5.62 -3.85 17.20
N MET A 111 5.51 -4.41 15.99
CA MET A 111 6.29 -5.55 15.50
C MET A 111 7.64 -5.13 14.89
N LYS A 112 7.99 -3.84 14.95
CA LYS A 112 9.24 -3.24 14.41
C LYS A 112 9.40 -3.39 12.89
N LEU A 113 8.29 -3.51 12.17
CA LEU A 113 8.32 -3.50 10.71
C LEU A 113 8.59 -2.10 10.18
N THR A 114 9.32 -2.01 9.07
CA THR A 114 9.43 -0.75 8.33
C THR A 114 8.16 -0.57 7.52
N ILE A 115 7.44 0.53 7.75
CA ILE A 115 6.16 0.78 7.09
C ILE A 115 6.20 2.06 6.24
N THR A 116 5.34 2.09 5.23
CA THR A 116 4.93 3.31 4.55
C THR A 116 3.49 3.15 4.05
N GLY A 117 2.94 4.17 3.41
CA GLY A 117 1.60 4.14 2.83
C GLY A 117 1.58 4.84 1.47
N SER A 118 0.38 5.07 0.93
CA SER A 118 0.18 5.70 -0.39
C SER A 118 0.90 7.04 -0.52
N ILE A 119 0.79 7.89 0.51
CA ILE A 119 1.45 9.22 0.54
C ILE A 119 2.96 9.09 0.54
N GLY A 120 3.50 8.12 1.29
CA GLY A 120 4.93 7.87 1.33
C GLY A 120 5.47 7.32 0.02
N ILE A 121 4.67 6.53 -0.71
CA ILE A 121 5.02 6.06 -2.06
C ILE A 121 5.06 7.22 -3.06
N LEU A 122 4.07 8.11 -3.04
CA LEU A 122 4.09 9.32 -3.88
C LEU A 122 5.33 10.16 -3.60
N PHE A 123 5.67 10.36 -2.32
CA PHE A 123 6.88 11.07 -1.94
C PHE A 123 8.16 10.36 -2.44
N ALA A 124 8.26 9.04 -2.25
CA ALA A 124 9.41 8.27 -2.74
C ALA A 124 9.56 8.36 -4.26
N ALA A 125 8.44 8.30 -5.00
CA ALA A 125 8.44 8.47 -6.45
C ALA A 125 8.93 9.88 -6.86
N TYR A 126 8.51 10.93 -6.16
CA TYR A 126 9.02 12.28 -6.36
C TYR A 126 10.53 12.39 -6.08
N GLN A 127 11.00 11.85 -4.95
CA GLN A 127 12.43 11.85 -4.60
C GLN A 127 13.30 11.12 -5.64
N LYS A 128 12.74 10.10 -6.30
CA LYS A 128 13.39 9.36 -7.39
C LYS A 128 13.18 9.99 -8.77
N LYS A 129 12.55 11.18 -8.84
CA LYS A 129 12.23 11.90 -10.08
C LYS A 129 11.34 11.09 -11.04
N LEU A 130 10.55 10.18 -10.50
CA LEU A 130 9.54 9.41 -11.24
C LEU A 130 8.22 10.18 -11.36
N LEU A 131 7.99 11.13 -10.45
CA LEU A 131 6.91 12.10 -10.49
C LEU A 131 7.47 13.51 -10.33
N THR A 132 6.86 14.46 -11.02
CA THR A 132 7.08 15.90 -10.87
C THR A 132 6.26 16.48 -9.72
N ALA A 133 6.55 17.72 -9.30
CA ALA A 133 5.74 18.42 -8.29
C ALA A 133 4.27 18.57 -8.73
N ASP A 134 4.04 18.96 -9.99
CA ASP A 134 2.70 19.10 -10.56
C ASP A 134 1.91 17.78 -10.55
N GLU A 135 2.58 16.66 -10.82
CA GLU A 135 1.95 15.33 -10.74
C GLU A 135 1.61 14.92 -9.31
N ILE A 136 2.39 15.36 -8.32
CA ILE A 136 2.05 15.20 -6.91
C ILE A 136 0.81 16.02 -6.56
N ASP A 137 0.73 17.28 -6.99
CA ASP A 137 -0.43 18.14 -6.74
C ASP A 137 -1.72 17.55 -7.33
N GLN A 138 -1.64 17.03 -8.55
CA GLN A 138 -2.75 16.31 -9.19
C GLN A 138 -3.15 15.08 -8.39
N SER A 139 -2.17 14.29 -7.94
CA SER A 139 -2.41 13.09 -7.14
C SER A 139 -3.10 13.43 -5.81
N VAL A 140 -2.65 14.47 -5.11
CA VAL A 140 -3.28 14.96 -3.86
C VAL A 140 -4.70 15.44 -4.12
N THR A 141 -4.93 16.16 -5.22
CA THR A 141 -6.27 16.64 -5.60
C THR A 141 -7.23 15.49 -5.84
N MET A 142 -6.80 14.44 -6.57
CA MET A 142 -7.60 13.24 -6.80
C MET A 142 -7.90 12.52 -5.48
N LEU A 143 -6.89 12.35 -4.61
CA LEU A 143 -7.06 11.69 -3.32
C LEU A 143 -8.06 12.42 -2.40
N ARG A 144 -8.05 13.75 -2.38
CA ARG A 144 -9.04 14.56 -1.63
C ARG A 144 -10.47 14.38 -2.14
N GLY A 145 -10.63 14.09 -3.43
CA GLY A 145 -11.93 13.81 -4.04
C GLY A 145 -12.45 12.39 -3.77
N MET A 146 -11.62 11.49 -3.24
CA MET A 146 -12.03 10.13 -2.90
C MET A 146 -12.69 10.08 -1.53
N ASN A 147 -13.67 9.18 -1.36
CA ASN A 147 -14.25 8.88 -0.06
C ASN A 147 -13.32 7.98 0.78
N ARG A 148 -12.06 8.41 0.96
CA ARG A 148 -11.04 7.76 1.79
C ARG A 148 -10.49 8.78 2.78
N PHE A 149 -10.46 8.41 4.06
CA PHE A 149 -9.95 9.28 5.11
C PHE A 149 -8.42 9.25 5.15
N ILE A 150 -7.78 10.06 4.31
CA ILE A 150 -6.37 10.42 4.48
C ILE A 150 -6.33 11.70 5.30
N GLY A 151 -5.57 11.72 6.39
CA GLY A 151 -5.49 12.89 7.25
C GLY A 151 -4.87 14.08 6.50
N GLU A 152 -5.52 15.25 6.52
CA GLU A 152 -5.05 16.48 5.84
C GLU A 152 -3.61 16.87 6.21
N LYS A 153 -3.16 16.52 7.42
CA LYS A 153 -1.76 16.74 7.84
C LYS A 153 -0.74 16.03 6.94
N LEU A 154 -1.06 14.84 6.43
CA LEU A 154 -0.20 14.07 5.53
C LEU A 154 -0.12 14.72 4.15
N PHE A 155 -1.24 15.24 3.62
CA PHE A 155 -1.23 15.99 2.38
C PHE A 155 -0.41 17.27 2.50
N ASN A 156 -0.63 18.04 3.57
CA ASN A 156 0.11 19.27 3.80
C ASN A 156 1.61 19.02 3.95
N LEU A 157 1.99 17.93 4.65
CA LEU A 157 3.40 17.53 4.76
C LEU A 157 3.99 17.13 3.40
N LEU A 158 3.27 16.34 2.59
CA LEU A 158 3.73 15.97 1.26
C LEU A 158 3.95 17.20 0.37
N LEU A 159 2.98 18.12 0.36
CA LEU A 159 3.05 19.35 -0.44
C LEU A 159 4.20 20.26 0.02
N SER A 160 4.40 20.43 1.34
CA SER A 160 5.51 21.23 1.83
C SER A 160 6.85 20.61 1.44
N LEU A 161 7.01 19.28 1.52
CA LEU A 161 8.25 18.60 1.11
C LEU A 161 8.55 18.68 -0.39
N VAL A 162 7.52 18.87 -1.21
CA VAL A 162 7.65 18.93 -2.68
C VAL A 162 7.90 20.34 -3.19
N HIS A 163 7.29 21.34 -2.55
CA HIS A 163 7.32 22.75 -2.98
C HIS A 163 8.26 23.63 -2.16
N ASP A 164 8.46 23.33 -0.89
CA ASP A 164 9.48 24.01 -0.10
C ASP A 164 10.83 23.33 -0.38
N LYS A 165 11.60 23.94 -1.28
CA LYS A 165 13.01 23.65 -1.45
C LYS A 165 13.70 23.78 -0.09
N ILE A 166 14.21 22.65 0.44
CA ILE A 166 15.35 22.70 1.37
C ILE A 166 16.58 23.20 0.59
#